data_AF-A0A075IEY9-F1
#
_entry.id   AF-A0A075IEY9-F1
#
_cell.length_a   1.000
_cell.length_b   1.000
_cell.length_c   1.000
_cell.angle_alpha   90.00
_cell.angle_beta   90.00
_cell.angle_gamma   90.00
#
_symmetry.space_group_name_H-M   'P 1'
#
loop_
_entity.id
_entity.type
_entity.pdbx_description
1 polymer ?
#
loop_
_entity_poly.entity_id
_entity_poly.type
_entity_poly.pdbx_seq_one_letter_code
_entity_poly.pdbx_strand_id
1 'polypeptide(L)' 'MLEEICEENEIFLVKVKIYESGQALRANLYFTGKTDLVLRNYRASDAIALAVFYRIPILVRKNLLQETMKT' A
#
# COMPACT_ATOMS: atom_id res chain seq x y z
N MET A 1 1.86 -11.17 -14.02
CA MET A 1 0.52 -10.54 -13.90
C MET A 1 0.56 -9.08 -13.44
N LEU A 2 0.83 -8.72 -12.17
CA LEU A 2 0.84 -7.30 -11.77
C LEU A 2 1.97 -6.51 -12.47
N GLU A 3 3.14 -7.13 -12.62
CA GLU A 3 4.30 -6.56 -13.32
C GLU A 3 4.00 -6.29 -14.79
N GLU A 4 3.45 -7.28 -15.51
CA GLU A 4 3.01 -7.13 -16.90
C GLU A 4 2.02 -5.95 -17.07
N ILE A 5 1.03 -5.83 -16.17
CA ILE A 5 0.07 -4.72 -16.21
C ILE A 5 0.78 -3.38 -15.98
N CYS A 6 1.75 -3.34 -15.06
CA CYS A 6 2.54 -2.15 -14.76
C CYS A 6 3.39 -1.74 -15.96
N GLU A 7 4.03 -2.69 -16.62
CA GLU A 7 4.87 -2.48 -17.80
C GLU A 7 4.06 -1.97 -18.99
N GLU A 8 2.95 -2.62 -19.34
CA GLU A 8 2.06 -2.21 -20.42
C GLU A 8 1.47 -0.81 -20.23
N ASN A 9 1.23 -0.41 -18.98
CA ASN A 9 0.65 0.91 -18.66
C ASN A 9 1.71 1.96 -18.32
N GLU A 10 3.01 1.62 -18.35
CA GLU A 10 4.11 2.48 -17.91
C GLU A 10 3.85 3.11 -16.53
N ILE A 11 3.33 2.29 -15.61
CA ILE A 11 3.11 2.66 -14.20
C ILE A 11 3.91 1.75 -13.29
N PHE A 12 4.26 2.23 -12.11
CA PHE A 12 5.00 1.45 -11.13
C PHE A 12 4.50 1.76 -9.73
N LEU A 13 4.39 0.71 -8.91
CA LEU A 13 3.98 0.82 -7.52
C LEU A 13 5.10 1.49 -6.71
N VAL A 14 4.80 2.62 -6.06
CA VAL A 14 5.81 3.43 -5.35
C VAL A 14 5.69 3.38 -3.84
N LYS A 15 4.50 3.11 -3.31
CA LYS A 15 4.25 2.97 -1.88
C LYS A 15 2.92 2.30 -1.60
N VAL A 16 2.80 1.73 -0.42
CA VAL A 16 1.51 1.31 0.14
C VAL A 16 1.19 2.13 1.37
N LYS A 17 -0.10 2.41 1.63
CA LYS A 17 -0.53 3.10 2.84
C LYS A 17 -1.56 2.28 3.59
N ILE A 18 -1.20 1.84 4.79
CA ILE A 18 -2.04 1.04 5.69
C ILE A 18 -2.88 1.96 6.59
N TYR A 19 -4.15 1.58 6.75
CA TYR A 19 -5.11 2.26 7.60
C TYR A 19 -6.12 1.27 8.18
N GLU A 20 -6.69 1.61 9.33
CA GLU A 20 -7.85 0.92 9.90
C GLU A 20 -9.12 1.19 9.11
N SER A 21 -9.92 0.15 8.92
CA SER A 21 -11.24 0.22 8.32
C SER A 21 -12.18 -0.73 9.07
N GLY A 22 -12.88 -0.20 10.07
CA GLY A 22 -13.69 -1.01 10.99
C GLY A 22 -12.79 -1.93 11.81
N GLN A 23 -13.07 -3.24 11.77
CA GLN A 23 -12.30 -4.27 12.47
C GLN A 23 -11.14 -4.88 11.63
N ALA A 24 -10.81 -4.27 10.49
CA ALA A 24 -9.79 -4.80 9.58
C ALA A 24 -8.78 -3.72 9.19
N LEU A 25 -7.55 -4.16 8.91
CA LEU A 25 -6.54 -3.34 8.27
C LEU A 25 -6.69 -3.40 6.75
N ARG A 26 -6.74 -2.22 6.13
CA ARG A 26 -6.81 -2.03 4.69
C ARG A 26 -5.63 -1.21 4.21
N ALA A 27 -5.37 -1.28 2.91
CA ALA A 27 -4.28 -0.57 2.28
C ALA A 27 -4.71 0.06 0.95
N ASN A 28 -4.09 1.21 0.67
CA ASN A 28 -4.09 1.79 -0.66
C ASN A 28 -2.74 1.56 -1.31
N LEU A 29 -2.73 1.18 -2.58
CA LEU A 29 -1.55 1.01 -3.41
C LEU A 29 -1.43 2.25 -4.30
N TYR A 30 -0.28 2.91 -4.25
CA TYR A 30 -0.01 4.12 -5.02
C TYR A 30 0.92 3.79 -6.16
N PHE A 31 0.45 4.02 -7.37
CA PHE A 31 1.21 3.91 -8.60
C PHE A 31 1.48 5.31 -9.17
N THR A 32 2.62 5.46 -9.84
CA THR A 32 2.98 6.66 -10.61
C THR A 32 3.61 6.23 -11.93
N GLY A 33 3.94 7.17 -12.80
CA GLY A 33 4.47 6.92 -14.15
C GLY A 33 3.85 7.91 -15.14
N LYS A 34 3.28 7.42 -16.24
CA LYS A 34 2.51 8.27 -17.17
C LYS A 34 1.31 8.94 -16.50
N THR A 35 0.67 8.24 -15.56
CA THR A 35 -0.45 8.76 -14.76
C THR A 35 -0.33 8.30 -13.33
N ASP A 36 -0.80 9.12 -12.40
CA ASP A 36 -0.92 8.74 -11.00
C ASP A 36 -2.21 7.96 -10.77
N LEU A 37 -2.09 6.78 -10.16
CA LEU A 37 -3.20 5.87 -9.89
C LEU A 37 -3.17 5.42 -8.43
N VAL A 38 -4.34 5.43 -7.78
CA VAL A 38 -4.48 4.93 -6.40
C VAL A 38 -5.52 3.83 -6.36
N LEU A 39 -5.08 2.59 -6.18
CA LEU A 39 -5.95 1.45 -5.93
C LEU A 39 -6.27 1.39 -4.44
N ARG A 40 -7.55 1.34 -4.08
CA ARG A 40 -8.02 1.51 -2.69
C ARG A 40 -8.62 0.25 -2.10
N ASN A 41 -8.64 0.16 -0.76
CA ASN A 41 -9.36 -0.87 0.00
C ASN A 41 -8.84 -2.31 -0.16
N TYR A 42 -7.56 -2.48 -0.48
CA TYR A 42 -6.91 -3.80 -0.52
C TYR A 42 -6.66 -4.33 0.88
N ARG A 43 -6.50 -5.65 1.02
CA ARG A 43 -6.09 -6.25 2.30
C ARG A 43 -4.67 -5.80 2.63
N ALA A 44 -4.45 -5.44 3.89
CA ALA A 44 -3.12 -5.02 4.33
C ALA A 44 -2.07 -6.12 4.13
N SER A 45 -2.42 -7.40 4.30
CA SER A 45 -1.51 -8.54 4.10
C SER A 45 -0.89 -8.55 2.69
N ASP A 46 -1.73 -8.42 1.67
CA ASP A 46 -1.31 -8.50 0.27
C ASP A 46 -0.49 -7.26 -0.10
N ALA A 47 -0.91 -6.08 0.38
CA ALA A 47 -0.17 -4.84 0.15
C ALA A 47 1.21 -4.85 0.82
N ILE A 48 1.34 -5.42 2.02
CA ILE A 48 2.64 -5.60 2.69
C ILE A 48 3.51 -6.57 1.90
N ALA A 49 2.96 -7.71 1.44
CA ALA A 49 3.71 -8.67 0.65
C ALA A 49 4.26 -8.03 -0.64
N LEU A 50 3.43 -7.26 -1.35
CA LEU A 50 3.86 -6.50 -2.54
C LEU A 50 4.92 -5.45 -2.18
N ALA A 51 4.74 -4.73 -1.07
CA ALA A 51 5.70 -3.70 -0.67
C ALA A 51 7.09 -4.27 -0.35
N VAL A 52 7.13 -5.43 0.32
CA VAL A 52 8.38 -6.17 0.60
C VAL A 52 8.99 -6.70 -0.70
N PHE A 53 8.16 -7.30 -1.57
CA PHE A 53 8.61 -7.87 -2.83
C PHE A 53 9.25 -6.81 -3.74
N TYR A 54 8.61 -5.65 -3.92
CA TYR A 54 9.13 -4.54 -4.73
C TYR A 54 10.09 -3.61 -3.98
N ARG A 55 10.36 -3.87 -2.69
CA ARG A 55 11.24 -3.05 -1.83
C ARG A 55 10.83 -1.58 -1.78
N ILE A 56 9.54 -1.32 -1.64
CA ILE A 56 8.97 0.03 -1.58
C ILE A 56 8.51 0.40 -0.16
N PRO A 57 8.37 1.69 0.15
CA PRO A 57 7.92 2.13 1.46
C PRO A 57 6.52 1.65 1.85
N ILE A 58 6.40 1.23 3.11
CA ILE A 58 5.13 0.97 3.80
C ILE A 58 4.83 2.19 4.68
N LEU A 59 3.79 2.95 4.32
CA LEU A 59 3.28 4.04 5.13
C LEU A 59 2.15 3.54 6.02
N VAL A 60 2.09 4.05 7.25
CA VAL A 60 1.07 3.68 8.23
C VAL A 60 0.45 4.95 8.79
N ARG A 61 -0.88 4.98 8.99
CA ARG A 61 -1.50 6.14 9.66
C ARG A 61 -1.01 6.22 11.11
N LYS A 62 -0.78 7.46 11.58
CA LYS A 62 -0.22 7.74 12.91
C LYS A 62 -1.03 7.11 14.06
N ASN A 63 -2.36 7.03 13.94
CA ASN A 63 -3.21 6.44 14.98
C ASN A 63 -2.89 4.96 15.25
N LEU A 64 -2.46 4.21 14.21
CA LEU A 64 -2.04 2.80 14.35
C LEU A 64 -0.75 2.63 15.16
N LEU A 65 0.06 3.69 15.30
CA LEU A 65 1.31 3.67 16.05
C LEU A 65 1.12 4.18 17.49
N GLN A 66 0.02 4.91 17.76
CA GLN A 66 -0.20 5.59 19.03
C GLN A 66 -0.76 4.67 20.13
N GLU A 67 -1.37 3.53 19.79
CA GLU A 67 -1.90 2.61 20.81
C GLU A 67 -0.82 1.82 21.55
N THR A 68 0.38 1.66 20.99
CA THR A 68 1.43 0.81 21.56
C THR A 68 2.26 1.51 22.66
N MET A 69 1.97 2.77 23.00
CA MET A 69 2.70 3.56 24.00
C MET A 69 1.86 3.92 25.24
N LYS A 70 1.03 2.99 25.73
CA LYS A 70 0.48 3.07 27.09
C LYS A 70 1.30 2.16 27.99
N THR A 71 2.29 2.78 28.66
CA THR A 71 3.04 2.21 29.79
C THR A 71 2.14 2.03 31.00
#